data_AF-A0A653DAT2-F1
#
_entry.id   AF-A0A653DAT2-F1
#
_cell.length_a   1.000
_cell.length_b   1.000
_cell.length_c   1.000
_cell.angle_alpha   90.00
_cell.angle_beta   90.00
_cell.angle_gamma   90.00
#
_symmetry.space_group_name_H-M   'P 1'
#
loop_
_entity.id
_entity.type
_entity.pdbx_description
1 polymer ?
#
loop_
_entity_poly.entity_id
_entity_poly.type
_entity_poly.pdbx_seq_one_letter_code
_entity_poly.pdbx_strand_id
1 'polypeptide(L)'
;MDMVEQGIQLSKRPHIVIATPGRLADHLESCNTFSLSKIQFLVLDEADRLLSGQFDKQIKTIFEALPKQRQNLFFSATITDALEKLKEATKTEVFIYEATSQSDVVTVEELDQQYVLCPKDVRDAYLVQTVREFRGIDTKGNIIIFTNTCKTCQIISMTLGELGFENVALHSMLPQTQRLAALARFKSNTVKILIATDVASRGLDIPTVALVINHMLPKVPKEYIHRVGRTARAGRLGKAISLVTPYDIKLLQNIEDHIHVKLKEMKVDDAEVGKIFAQVSLTKSESHLRLDETDFYEKSLINKRKKWILEGLDPDEEEEKLFSHNKKSKSKKRKTKSTQE
;
A
#
# COMPACT_ATOMS: atom_id res chain seq x y z
N MET A 1 -17.35 -9.26 -2.93
CA MET A 1 -18.01 -10.49 -2.49
C MET A 1 -18.69 -10.21 -1.18
N ASP A 2 -19.95 -10.62 -1.13
CA ASP A 2 -20.77 -10.53 0.08
C ASP A 2 -20.26 -11.51 1.15
N MET A 3 -20.47 -11.20 2.44
CA MET A 3 -20.18 -12.13 3.54
C MET A 3 -20.95 -13.43 3.35
N VAL A 4 -22.22 -13.34 2.97
CA VAL A 4 -23.08 -14.51 2.79
C VAL A 4 -22.55 -15.43 1.69
N GLU A 5 -22.21 -14.86 0.54
CA GLU A 5 -21.65 -15.60 -0.59
C GLU A 5 -20.36 -16.34 -0.21
N GLN A 6 -19.46 -15.67 0.53
CA GLN A 6 -18.21 -16.29 1.03
C GLN A 6 -18.50 -17.42 2.02
N GLY A 7 -19.46 -17.23 2.94
CA GLY A 7 -19.87 -18.27 3.89
C GLY A 7 -20.43 -19.52 3.18
N ILE A 8 -21.20 -19.33 2.10
CA ILE A 8 -21.69 -20.42 1.24
C ILE A 8 -20.53 -21.12 0.51
N GLN A 9 -19.51 -20.39 0.06
CA GLN A 9 -18.34 -21.02 -0.56
C GLN A 9 -17.52 -21.83 0.46
N LEU A 10 -17.38 -21.35 1.68
CA LEU A 10 -16.67 -22.06 2.75
C LEU A 10 -17.43 -23.32 3.21
N SER A 11 -18.77 -23.28 3.25
CA SER A 11 -19.59 -24.44 3.62
C SER A 11 -19.48 -25.61 2.63
N LYS A 12 -19.08 -25.32 1.37
CA LYS A 12 -18.75 -26.35 0.36
C LYS A 12 -17.43 -27.08 0.63
N ARG A 13 -16.72 -26.77 1.72
CA ARG A 13 -15.48 -27.44 2.16
C ARG A 13 -14.39 -27.44 1.09
N PRO A 14 -13.96 -26.25 0.61
CA PRO A 14 -12.89 -26.17 -0.38
C PRO A 14 -11.59 -26.77 0.17
N HIS A 15 -10.79 -27.37 -0.72
CA HIS A 15 -9.48 -27.96 -0.38
C HIS A 15 -8.44 -26.90 0.00
N ILE A 16 -8.53 -25.70 -0.57
CA ILE A 16 -7.61 -24.58 -0.33
C ILE A 16 -8.44 -23.33 -0.04
N VAL A 17 -8.07 -22.62 1.03
CA VAL A 17 -8.65 -21.33 1.40
C VAL A 17 -7.55 -20.29 1.46
N ILE A 18 -7.71 -19.21 0.69
CA ILE A 18 -6.84 -18.04 0.72
C ILE A 18 -7.65 -16.90 1.33
N ALA A 19 -7.22 -16.38 2.47
CA ALA A 19 -7.95 -15.35 3.18
C ALA A 19 -7.03 -14.37 3.91
N THR A 20 -7.52 -13.15 4.10
CA THR A 20 -6.88 -12.20 5.02
C THR A 20 -7.35 -12.49 6.46
N PRO A 21 -6.49 -12.31 7.48
CA PRO A 21 -6.82 -12.72 8.85
C PRO A 21 -8.12 -12.10 9.37
N GLY A 22 -8.33 -10.81 9.13
CA GLY A 22 -9.55 -10.13 9.57
C GLY A 22 -10.82 -10.76 9.01
N ARG A 23 -10.87 -10.98 7.70
CA ARG A 23 -12.07 -11.54 7.07
C ARG A 23 -12.31 -13.00 7.47
N LEU A 24 -11.24 -13.78 7.65
CA LEU A 24 -11.37 -15.17 8.10
C LEU A 24 -11.82 -15.27 9.56
N ALA A 25 -11.26 -14.43 10.45
CA ALA A 25 -11.69 -14.37 11.84
C ALA A 25 -13.17 -13.97 11.96
N ASP A 26 -13.61 -12.95 11.20
CA ASP A 26 -15.02 -12.58 11.15
C ASP A 26 -15.92 -13.76 10.75
N HIS A 27 -15.50 -14.57 9.76
CA HIS A 27 -16.23 -15.77 9.34
C HIS A 27 -16.27 -16.84 10.42
N LEU A 28 -15.18 -17.04 11.17
CA LEU A 28 -15.14 -17.99 12.28
C LEU A 28 -16.02 -17.56 13.47
N GLU A 29 -16.10 -16.26 13.74
CA GLU A 29 -16.90 -15.71 14.84
C GLU A 29 -18.38 -15.58 14.48
N SER A 30 -18.68 -15.24 13.22
CA SER A 30 -20.05 -14.92 12.77
C SER A 30 -20.79 -16.11 12.15
N CYS A 31 -20.09 -17.17 11.73
CA CYS A 31 -20.69 -18.28 10.98
C CYS A 31 -20.20 -19.63 11.51
N ASN A 32 -21.14 -20.53 11.80
CA ASN A 32 -20.83 -21.91 12.22
C ASN A 32 -20.93 -22.91 11.04
N THR A 33 -20.77 -22.43 9.81
CA THR A 33 -21.06 -23.18 8.57
C THR A 33 -19.88 -23.96 8.03
N PHE A 34 -18.68 -23.76 8.58
CA PHE A 34 -17.45 -24.45 8.17
C PHE A 34 -16.56 -24.70 9.39
N SER A 35 -15.57 -25.60 9.24
CA SER A 35 -14.62 -25.93 10.29
C SER A 35 -13.22 -26.08 9.71
N LEU A 36 -12.23 -25.51 10.39
CA LEU A 36 -10.81 -25.61 10.04
C LEU A 36 -10.11 -26.80 10.72
N SER A 37 -10.84 -27.62 11.49
CA SER A 37 -10.32 -28.74 12.28
C SER A 37 -9.54 -29.80 11.48
N LYS A 38 -9.76 -29.88 10.16
CA LYS A 38 -9.10 -30.83 9.25
C LYS A 38 -7.93 -30.24 8.47
N ILE A 39 -7.53 -28.99 8.75
CA ILE A 39 -6.41 -28.37 8.04
C ILE A 39 -5.09 -29.07 8.38
N GLN A 40 -4.37 -29.49 7.34
CA GLN A 40 -3.06 -30.11 7.47
C GLN A 40 -1.91 -29.12 7.31
N PHE A 41 -2.12 -28.03 6.55
CA PHE A 41 -1.10 -27.04 6.22
C PHE A 41 -1.62 -25.63 6.50
N LEU A 42 -0.87 -24.86 7.28
CA LEU A 42 -1.07 -23.43 7.45
C LEU A 42 0.07 -22.68 6.75
N VAL A 43 -0.29 -21.79 5.82
CA VAL A 43 0.67 -20.92 5.14
C VAL A 43 0.41 -19.48 5.57
N LEU A 44 1.41 -18.83 6.17
CA LEU A 44 1.41 -17.40 6.40
C LEU A 44 2.37 -16.72 5.40
N ASP A 45 1.79 -16.01 4.44
CA ASP A 45 2.54 -15.14 3.53
C ASP A 45 2.60 -13.71 4.09
N GLU A 46 3.66 -12.96 3.78
CA GLU A 46 4.01 -11.68 4.44
C GLU A 46 4.00 -11.80 5.99
N ALA A 47 4.64 -12.85 6.52
CA ALA A 47 4.58 -13.21 7.94
C ALA A 47 5.10 -12.12 8.89
N ASP A 48 6.12 -11.34 8.48
CA ASP A 48 6.63 -10.18 9.22
C ASP A 48 5.53 -9.16 9.53
N ARG A 49 4.62 -8.94 8.59
CA ARG A 49 3.48 -8.04 8.74
C ARG A 49 2.35 -8.69 9.53
N LEU A 50 2.05 -9.96 9.27
CA LEU A 50 0.99 -10.66 10.00
C LEU A 50 1.30 -10.75 11.51
N LEU A 51 2.58 -10.88 11.86
CA LEU A 51 3.08 -10.96 13.24
C LEU A 51 3.54 -9.59 13.79
N SER A 52 3.18 -8.48 13.13
CA SER A 52 3.61 -7.13 13.54
C SER A 52 2.81 -6.55 14.72
N GLY A 53 1.82 -7.26 15.27
CA GLY A 53 0.94 -6.77 16.33
C GLY A 53 -0.43 -6.32 15.82
N GLN A 54 -0.54 -5.93 14.54
CA GLN A 54 -1.78 -5.36 13.99
C GLN A 54 -2.93 -6.37 13.93
N PHE A 55 -2.63 -7.66 13.79
CA PHE A 55 -3.62 -8.72 13.55
C PHE A 55 -3.70 -9.74 14.69
N ASP A 56 -3.09 -9.47 15.84
CA ASP A 56 -2.89 -10.46 16.90
C ASP A 56 -4.21 -11.07 17.39
N LYS A 57 -5.25 -10.25 17.55
CA LYS A 57 -6.58 -10.75 17.94
C LYS A 57 -7.14 -11.72 16.90
N GLN A 58 -7.09 -11.34 15.63
CA GLN A 58 -7.62 -12.13 14.52
C GLN A 58 -6.81 -13.41 14.31
N ILE A 59 -5.48 -13.33 14.39
CA ILE A 59 -4.57 -14.47 14.30
C ILE A 59 -4.84 -15.43 15.47
N LYS A 60 -5.04 -14.92 16.69
CA LYS A 60 -5.40 -15.75 17.84
C LYS A 60 -6.70 -16.51 17.60
N THR A 61 -7.77 -15.84 17.18
CA THR A 61 -9.06 -16.47 16.82
C THR A 61 -8.86 -17.59 15.78
N ILE A 62 -8.06 -17.34 14.75
CA ILE A 62 -7.78 -18.34 13.70
C ILE A 62 -7.00 -19.54 14.27
N PHE A 63 -5.95 -19.29 15.07
CA PHE A 63 -5.12 -20.34 15.66
C PHE A 63 -5.89 -21.23 16.62
N GLU A 64 -6.88 -20.70 17.35
CA GLU A 64 -7.78 -21.45 18.22
C GLU A 64 -8.70 -22.40 17.43
N ALA A 65 -9.09 -22.02 16.21
CA ALA A 65 -9.91 -22.86 15.33
C ALA A 65 -9.12 -23.93 14.56
N LEU A 66 -7.79 -23.87 14.56
CA LEU A 66 -6.90 -24.77 13.83
C LEU A 66 -6.48 -26.00 14.66
N PRO A 67 -6.26 -27.17 14.03
CA PRO A 67 -5.79 -28.35 14.73
C PRO A 67 -4.36 -28.16 15.26
N LYS A 68 -4.03 -28.80 16.39
CA LYS A 68 -2.71 -28.74 17.01
C LYS A 68 -1.63 -29.38 16.13
N GLN A 69 -1.94 -30.51 15.50
CA GLN A 69 -1.02 -31.20 14.60
C GLN A 69 -1.25 -30.75 13.17
N ARG A 70 -0.35 -29.90 12.67
CA ARG A 70 -0.34 -29.37 11.31
C ARG A 70 1.07 -28.93 10.94
N GLN A 71 1.36 -28.84 9.64
CA GLN A 71 2.57 -28.22 9.15
C GLN A 71 2.35 -26.71 9.00
N ASN A 72 3.23 -25.91 9.58
CA ASN A 72 3.20 -24.46 9.44
C ASN A 72 4.33 -24.03 8.48
N LEU A 73 4.00 -23.17 7.53
CA LEU A 73 4.92 -22.58 6.57
C LEU A 73 4.81 -21.06 6.69
N PHE A 74 5.93 -20.39 6.93
CA PHE A 74 5.99 -18.94 7.08
C PHE A 74 6.87 -18.38 5.97
N PHE A 75 6.32 -17.46 5.18
CA PHE A 75 7.00 -16.78 4.10
C PHE A 75 7.05 -15.29 4.40
N SER A 76 8.24 -14.71 4.26
CA SER A 76 8.47 -13.29 4.51
C SER A 76 9.59 -12.82 3.59
N ALA A 77 9.53 -11.56 3.17
CA ALA A 77 10.64 -10.94 2.45
C ALA A 77 11.78 -10.54 3.40
N THR A 78 11.51 -10.39 4.70
CA THR A 78 12.50 -10.06 5.71
C THR A 78 12.51 -11.11 6.82
N ILE A 79 13.68 -11.68 7.12
CA ILE A 79 13.80 -12.79 8.07
C ILE A 79 13.83 -12.29 9.52
N THR A 80 14.53 -11.20 9.82
CA THR A 80 14.92 -10.79 11.18
C THR A 80 13.76 -10.71 12.18
N ASP A 81 12.78 -9.83 11.99
CA ASP A 81 11.70 -9.64 12.99
C ASP A 81 10.68 -10.79 13.01
N ALA A 82 10.43 -11.41 11.85
CA ALA A 82 9.47 -12.51 11.74
C ALA A 82 9.99 -13.74 12.47
N LEU A 83 11.29 -14.00 12.34
CA LEU A 83 11.98 -15.14 12.91
C LEU A 83 12.06 -15.06 14.44
N GLU A 84 12.36 -13.89 15.00
CA GLU A 84 12.39 -13.69 16.45
C GLU A 84 11.01 -13.95 17.07
N LYS A 85 9.96 -13.36 16.50
CA LYS A 85 8.58 -13.56 16.98
C LYS A 85 8.07 -14.99 16.77
N LEU A 86 8.50 -15.64 15.68
CA LEU A 86 8.20 -17.05 15.44
C LEU A 86 8.88 -17.96 16.46
N LYS A 87 10.16 -17.73 16.74
CA LYS A 87 10.92 -18.48 17.74
C LYS A 87 10.30 -18.33 19.13
N GLU A 88 9.79 -17.16 19.48
CA GLU A 88 9.04 -16.97 20.73
C GLU A 88 7.70 -17.72 20.74
N ALA A 89 6.98 -17.74 19.61
CA ALA A 89 5.66 -18.35 19.51
C ALA A 89 5.68 -19.89 19.38
N THR A 90 6.77 -20.48 18.86
CA THR A 90 6.86 -21.92 18.59
C THR A 90 7.96 -22.60 19.39
N LYS A 91 7.60 -23.62 20.18
CA LYS A 91 8.53 -24.46 20.96
C LYS A 91 9.22 -25.57 20.14
N THR A 92 9.16 -25.50 18.81
CA THR A 92 9.60 -26.58 17.91
C THR A 92 10.76 -26.09 17.07
N GLU A 93 11.67 -26.98 16.72
CA GLU A 93 12.78 -26.69 15.80
C GLU A 93 12.20 -26.30 14.44
N VAL A 94 12.44 -25.05 14.02
CA VAL A 94 11.94 -24.49 12.76
C VAL A 94 13.05 -24.61 11.73
N PHE A 95 12.78 -25.27 10.60
CA PHE A 95 13.66 -25.21 9.44
C PHE A 95 13.61 -23.80 8.84
N ILE A 96 14.77 -23.16 8.75
CA ILE A 96 14.91 -21.80 8.24
C ILE A 96 15.73 -21.87 6.97
N TYR A 97 15.15 -21.36 5.89
CA TYR A 97 15.86 -21.12 4.63
C TYR A 97 15.91 -19.63 4.39
N GLU A 98 17.12 -19.09 4.37
CA GLU A 98 17.39 -17.73 3.93
C GLU A 98 18.04 -17.82 2.56
N ALA A 99 17.43 -17.18 1.56
CA ALA A 99 18.07 -17.01 0.28
C ALA A 99 19.21 -16.01 0.45
N THR A 100 20.41 -16.51 0.76
CA THR A 100 21.60 -15.69 0.99
C THR A 100 21.93 -14.91 -0.27
N SER A 101 21.76 -13.58 -0.26
CA SER A 101 22.57 -12.73 -1.14
C SER A 101 23.99 -12.73 -0.57
N GLN A 102 25.00 -12.97 -1.40
CA GLN A 102 26.42 -12.83 -1.00
C GLN A 102 26.80 -11.37 -0.69
N SER A 103 25.85 -10.45 -0.76
CA SER A 103 25.98 -9.02 -0.55
C SER A 103 25.12 -8.57 0.64
N ASP A 104 25.65 -7.61 1.42
CA ASP A 104 24.91 -6.88 2.48
C ASP A 104 23.73 -6.05 1.94
N VAL A 105 23.55 -6.00 0.61
CA VAL A 105 22.50 -5.26 -0.07
C VAL A 105 21.19 -6.05 -0.05
N VAL A 106 20.14 -5.45 0.51
CA VAL A 106 18.80 -6.08 0.66
C VAL A 106 17.99 -6.05 -0.64
N THR A 107 18.37 -5.20 -1.59
CA THR A 107 17.72 -5.08 -2.91
C THR A 107 18.46 -5.85 -4.00
N VAL A 108 17.77 -6.25 -5.06
CA VAL A 108 18.42 -6.92 -6.22
C VAL A 108 19.42 -5.98 -6.91
N GLU A 109 20.54 -6.52 -7.38
CA GLU A 109 21.64 -5.74 -8.00
C GLU A 109 21.19 -5.05 -9.30
N GLU A 110 20.24 -5.64 -10.02
CA GLU A 110 19.68 -5.13 -11.28
C GLU A 110 18.75 -3.92 -11.11
N LEU A 111 18.53 -3.46 -9.87
CA LEU A 111 17.67 -2.34 -9.54
C LEU A 111 18.45 -1.01 -9.48
N ASP A 112 18.21 -0.12 -10.45
CA ASP A 112 18.68 1.26 -10.42
C ASP A 112 17.79 2.10 -9.50
N GLN A 113 18.32 2.48 -8.33
CA GLN A 113 17.61 3.23 -7.29
C GLN A 113 18.08 4.68 -7.25
N GLN A 114 17.15 5.60 -7.51
CA GLN A 114 17.42 7.02 -7.63
C GLN A 114 16.44 7.83 -6.79
N TYR A 115 16.85 9.04 -6.42
CA TYR A 115 15.95 10.02 -5.82
C TYR A 115 15.96 11.33 -6.61
N VAL A 116 14.83 12.03 -6.61
CA VAL A 116 14.69 13.39 -7.13
C VAL A 116 14.41 14.30 -5.95
N LEU A 117 15.32 15.23 -5.68
CA LEU A 117 15.12 16.26 -4.67
C LEU A 117 14.21 17.35 -5.24
N CYS A 118 13.08 17.61 -4.57
CA CYS A 118 12.10 18.60 -5.02
C CYS A 118 11.53 19.39 -3.82
N PRO A 119 11.10 20.64 -4.02
CA PRO A 119 10.31 21.35 -3.01
C PRO A 119 8.92 20.70 -2.84
N LYS A 120 8.39 20.78 -1.62
CA LYS A 120 7.13 20.11 -1.25
C LYS A 120 5.93 20.56 -2.09
N ASP A 121 5.82 21.84 -2.36
CA ASP A 121 4.63 22.42 -3.00
C ASP A 121 4.59 22.17 -4.51
N VAL A 122 5.73 21.84 -5.12
CA VAL A 122 5.87 21.55 -6.55
C VAL A 122 6.08 20.06 -6.86
N ARG A 123 6.06 19.21 -5.83
CA ARG A 123 6.33 17.75 -5.93
C ARG A 123 5.53 17.05 -7.03
N ASP A 124 4.28 17.44 -7.23
CA ASP A 124 3.42 16.81 -8.25
C ASP A 124 3.83 17.19 -9.67
N ALA A 125 4.38 18.40 -9.87
CA ALA A 125 4.96 18.79 -11.15
C ALA A 125 6.24 17.99 -11.43
N TYR A 126 7.08 17.75 -10.42
CA TYR A 126 8.21 16.82 -10.54
C TYR A 126 7.75 15.40 -10.88
N LEU A 127 6.67 14.91 -10.26
CA LEU A 127 6.10 13.60 -10.62
C LEU A 127 5.75 13.53 -12.11
N VAL A 128 5.01 14.53 -12.61
CA VAL A 128 4.60 14.60 -14.01
C VAL A 128 5.82 14.62 -14.93
N GLN A 129 6.82 15.42 -14.60
CA GLN A 129 8.04 15.52 -15.39
C GLN A 129 8.84 14.20 -15.39
N THR A 130 9.00 13.55 -14.24
CA THR A 130 9.64 12.23 -14.14
C THR A 130 8.91 11.18 -14.97
N VAL A 131 7.57 11.20 -14.99
CA VAL A 131 6.78 10.31 -15.85
C VAL A 131 7.02 10.63 -17.33
N ARG A 132 7.07 11.91 -17.72
CA ARG A 132 7.35 12.33 -19.12
C ARG A 132 8.74 11.90 -19.59
N GLU A 133 9.77 12.15 -18.79
CA GLU A 133 11.15 11.75 -19.09
C GLU A 133 11.26 10.24 -19.27
N PHE A 134 10.66 9.46 -18.36
CA PHE A 134 10.66 8.01 -18.49
C PHE A 134 9.90 7.55 -19.73
N ARG A 135 8.75 8.16 -20.06
CA ARG A 135 8.00 7.85 -21.30
C ARG A 135 8.76 8.22 -22.57
N GLY A 136 9.62 9.24 -22.53
CA GLY A 136 10.52 9.59 -23.62
C GLY A 136 11.58 8.52 -23.89
N ILE A 137 11.99 7.79 -22.85
CA ILE A 137 13.01 6.72 -22.95
C ILE A 137 12.35 5.37 -23.26
N ASP A 138 11.33 5.00 -22.50
CA ASP A 138 10.58 3.75 -22.65
C ASP A 138 9.10 4.08 -22.82
N THR A 139 8.59 3.93 -24.04
CA THR A 139 7.19 4.21 -24.38
C THR A 139 6.24 3.08 -23.97
N LYS A 140 6.75 1.86 -23.76
CA LYS A 140 5.92 0.65 -23.56
C LYS A 140 5.92 0.11 -22.14
N GLY A 141 6.92 0.46 -21.33
CA GLY A 141 7.07 -0.01 -19.96
C GLY A 141 5.89 0.34 -19.08
N ASN A 142 5.62 -0.49 -18.07
CA ASN A 142 4.59 -0.18 -17.09
C ASN A 142 5.20 0.61 -15.92
N ILE A 143 4.42 1.54 -15.37
CA ILE A 143 4.80 2.39 -14.25
C ILE A 143 3.86 2.10 -13.08
N ILE A 144 4.41 1.93 -11.88
CA ILE A 144 3.64 1.97 -10.65
C ILE A 144 4.05 3.18 -9.82
N ILE A 145 3.08 3.94 -9.32
CA ILE A 145 3.28 5.13 -8.51
C ILE A 145 2.71 4.88 -7.12
N PHE A 146 3.57 4.90 -6.11
CA PHE A 146 3.17 4.68 -4.71
C PHE A 146 2.93 5.99 -3.96
N THR A 147 1.79 6.06 -3.28
CA THR A 147 1.37 7.18 -2.43
C THR A 147 0.95 6.68 -1.05
N ASN A 148 0.98 7.56 -0.03
CA ASN A 148 0.75 7.15 1.35
C ASN A 148 -0.74 7.11 1.77
N THR A 149 -1.63 7.85 1.10
CA THR A 149 -3.05 7.91 1.50
C THR A 149 -3.99 7.62 0.33
N CYS A 150 -5.17 7.05 0.63
CA CYS A 150 -6.18 6.79 -0.40
C CYS A 150 -6.63 8.07 -1.11
N LYS A 151 -6.79 9.17 -0.35
CA LYS A 151 -7.18 10.47 -0.93
C LYS A 151 -6.11 10.98 -1.90
N THR A 152 -4.84 10.96 -1.50
CA THR A 152 -3.72 11.35 -2.39
C THR A 152 -3.65 10.46 -3.62
N CYS A 153 -3.79 9.13 -3.45
CA CYS A 153 -3.82 8.17 -4.54
C CYS A 153 -4.88 8.54 -5.59
N GLN A 154 -6.11 8.84 -5.14
CA GLN A 154 -7.21 9.23 -6.01
C GLN A 154 -6.98 10.60 -6.68
N ILE A 155 -6.51 11.61 -5.94
CA ILE A 155 -6.23 12.94 -6.49
C ILE A 155 -5.16 12.88 -7.58
N ILE A 156 -4.05 12.16 -7.32
CA ILE A 156 -2.98 12.01 -8.31
C ILE A 156 -3.50 11.28 -9.56
N SER A 157 -4.38 10.29 -9.39
CA SER A 157 -5.02 9.59 -10.52
C SER A 157 -5.87 10.51 -11.39
N MET A 158 -6.72 11.33 -10.77
CA MET A 158 -7.54 12.32 -11.46
C MET A 158 -6.67 13.38 -12.14
N THR A 159 -5.67 13.90 -11.42
CA THR A 159 -4.75 14.94 -11.93
C THR A 159 -3.98 14.42 -13.14
N LEU A 160 -3.38 13.23 -13.06
CA LEU A 160 -2.67 12.63 -14.18
C LEU A 160 -3.60 12.33 -15.36
N GLY A 161 -4.84 11.89 -15.09
CA GLY A 161 -5.84 11.65 -16.13
C GLY A 161 -6.20 12.92 -16.91
N GLU A 162 -6.43 14.02 -16.20
CA GLU A 162 -6.73 15.33 -16.81
C GLU A 162 -5.53 15.91 -17.58
N LEU A 163 -4.31 15.58 -17.16
CA LEU A 163 -3.08 15.92 -17.90
C LEU A 163 -2.78 14.98 -19.09
N GLY A 164 -3.66 14.03 -19.38
CA GLY A 164 -3.57 13.13 -20.53
C GLY A 164 -2.84 11.81 -20.29
N PHE A 165 -2.49 11.48 -19.04
CA PHE A 165 -1.88 10.19 -18.70
C PHE A 165 -2.95 9.17 -18.32
N GLU A 166 -3.21 8.21 -19.22
CA GLU A 166 -4.13 7.12 -18.92
C GLU A 166 -3.60 6.26 -17.77
N ASN A 167 -4.39 6.16 -16.70
CA ASN A 167 -3.98 5.51 -15.47
C ASN A 167 -5.16 4.88 -14.74
N VAL A 168 -4.87 4.07 -13.74
CA VAL A 168 -5.85 3.53 -12.78
C VAL A 168 -5.37 3.69 -11.35
N ALA A 169 -6.30 3.96 -10.44
CA ALA A 169 -6.06 4.00 -9.01
C ALA A 169 -6.32 2.65 -8.35
N LEU A 170 -5.56 2.32 -7.31
CA LEU A 170 -5.74 1.13 -6.49
C LEU A 170 -5.51 1.46 -5.02
N HIS A 171 -6.61 1.69 -4.31
CA HIS A 171 -6.61 1.97 -2.87
C HIS A 171 -7.80 1.32 -2.16
N SER A 172 -7.77 1.26 -0.82
CA SER A 172 -8.75 0.51 -0.02
C SER A 172 -10.16 1.13 0.01
N MET A 173 -10.29 2.44 -0.25
CA MET A 173 -11.61 3.09 -0.38
C MET A 173 -12.38 2.63 -1.62
N LEU A 174 -11.72 2.15 -2.68
CA LEU A 174 -12.43 1.66 -3.87
C LEU A 174 -13.27 0.41 -3.53
N PRO A 175 -14.45 0.24 -4.15
CA PRO A 175 -15.17 -1.01 -4.17
C PRO A 175 -14.30 -2.15 -4.72
N GLN A 176 -14.48 -3.37 -4.21
CA GLN A 176 -13.66 -4.51 -4.62
C GLN A 176 -13.77 -4.79 -6.13
N THR A 177 -14.95 -4.62 -6.72
CA THR A 177 -15.17 -4.76 -8.17
C THR A 177 -14.32 -3.79 -8.98
N GLN A 178 -14.27 -2.51 -8.55
CA GLN A 178 -13.44 -1.50 -9.20
C GLN A 178 -11.95 -1.80 -9.03
N ARG A 179 -11.52 -2.28 -7.85
CA ARG A 179 -10.11 -2.71 -7.62
C ARG A 179 -9.70 -3.83 -8.58
N LEU A 180 -10.56 -4.84 -8.76
CA LEU A 180 -10.30 -5.94 -9.70
C LEU A 180 -10.28 -5.46 -11.15
N ALA A 181 -11.20 -4.57 -11.54
CA ALA A 181 -11.24 -3.99 -12.88
C ALA A 181 -9.99 -3.15 -13.18
N ALA A 182 -9.57 -2.29 -12.24
CA ALA A 182 -8.34 -1.51 -12.34
C ALA A 182 -7.11 -2.41 -12.53
N LEU A 183 -6.97 -3.44 -11.70
CA LEU A 183 -5.88 -4.39 -11.80
C LEU A 183 -5.93 -5.20 -13.10
N ALA A 184 -7.11 -5.60 -13.58
CA ALA A 184 -7.27 -6.29 -14.85
C ALA A 184 -6.85 -5.41 -16.04
N ARG A 185 -7.25 -4.12 -16.06
CA ARG A 185 -6.82 -3.16 -17.08
C ARG A 185 -5.31 -2.95 -17.09
N PHE A 186 -4.68 -2.92 -15.91
CA PHE A 186 -3.23 -2.80 -15.81
C PHE A 186 -2.50 -4.08 -16.26
N LYS A 187 -2.98 -5.26 -15.83
CA LYS A 187 -2.43 -6.56 -16.24
C LYS A 187 -2.52 -6.81 -17.74
N SER A 188 -3.64 -6.43 -18.35
CA SER A 188 -3.87 -6.54 -19.80
C SER A 188 -3.10 -5.51 -20.61
N ASN A 189 -2.33 -4.63 -19.96
CA ASN A 189 -1.51 -3.60 -20.61
C ASN A 189 -2.32 -2.50 -21.31
N THR A 190 -3.64 -2.46 -21.08
CA THR A 190 -4.55 -1.40 -21.56
C THR A 190 -4.19 -0.06 -20.96
N VAL A 191 -3.90 -0.04 -19.66
CA VAL A 191 -3.33 1.12 -18.95
C VAL A 191 -1.91 0.82 -18.51
N LYS A 192 -1.03 1.81 -18.67
CA LYS A 192 0.41 1.68 -18.39
C LYS A 192 0.81 2.21 -17.02
N ILE A 193 -0.07 2.97 -16.37
CA ILE A 193 0.22 3.63 -15.10
C ILE A 193 -0.78 3.14 -14.05
N LEU A 194 -0.25 2.56 -12.97
CA LEU A 194 -1.01 2.17 -11.79
C LEU A 194 -0.59 3.04 -10.62
N ILE A 195 -1.53 3.74 -10.00
CA ILE A 195 -1.27 4.54 -8.80
C ILE A 195 -1.85 3.78 -7.62
N ALA A 196 -1.04 3.46 -6.63
CA ALA A 196 -1.44 2.58 -5.55
C ALA A 196 -1.01 3.08 -4.17
N THR A 197 -1.73 2.62 -3.15
CA THR A 197 -1.24 2.63 -1.77
C THR A 197 -0.61 1.29 -1.42
N ASP A 198 0.25 1.27 -0.40
CA ASP A 198 0.90 0.05 0.08
C ASP A 198 -0.09 -1.06 0.41
N VAL A 199 -1.13 -0.72 1.17
CA VAL A 199 -2.14 -1.68 1.62
C VAL A 199 -2.87 -2.32 0.45
N ALA A 200 -3.09 -1.57 -0.62
CA ALA A 200 -3.91 -2.01 -1.73
C ALA A 200 -3.14 -2.79 -2.80
N SER A 201 -1.81 -2.73 -2.80
CA SER A 201 -0.90 -3.37 -3.77
C SER A 201 -0.19 -4.62 -3.24
N ARG A 202 -0.15 -4.81 -1.91
CA ARG A 202 0.39 -6.02 -1.24
C ARG A 202 -0.48 -7.25 -1.47
N GLY A 203 0.14 -8.43 -1.52
CA GLY A 203 -0.51 -9.71 -1.85
C GLY A 203 -1.19 -9.78 -3.22
N LEU A 204 -1.08 -8.74 -4.05
CA LEU A 204 -1.55 -8.76 -5.43
C LEU A 204 -0.39 -9.18 -6.32
N ASP A 205 -0.65 -10.21 -7.12
CA ASP A 205 0.16 -10.53 -8.28
C ASP A 205 0.03 -9.35 -9.25
N ILE A 206 1.04 -8.47 -9.28
CA ILE A 206 1.16 -7.36 -10.21
C ILE A 206 2.34 -7.72 -11.11
N PRO A 207 2.20 -7.67 -12.44
CA PRO A 207 3.29 -7.99 -13.35
C PRO A 207 4.47 -7.07 -13.09
N THR A 208 5.68 -7.58 -13.32
CA THR A 208 6.91 -6.80 -13.20
C THR A 208 6.79 -5.52 -14.02
N VAL A 209 6.96 -4.37 -13.35
CA VAL A 209 6.89 -3.05 -13.97
C VAL A 209 8.29 -2.59 -14.37
N ALA A 210 8.39 -1.67 -15.33
CA ALA A 210 9.66 -1.11 -15.75
C ALA A 210 10.14 0.01 -14.82
N LEU A 211 9.20 0.79 -14.27
CA LEU A 211 9.48 1.88 -13.33
C LEU A 211 8.58 1.82 -12.10
N VAL A 212 9.20 1.95 -10.93
CA VAL A 212 8.54 2.25 -9.67
C VAL A 212 8.80 3.71 -9.30
N ILE A 213 7.76 4.48 -9.02
CA ILE A 213 7.89 5.85 -8.51
C ILE A 213 7.32 5.91 -7.09
N ASN A 214 8.14 6.27 -6.11
CA ASN A 214 7.68 6.65 -4.79
C ASN A 214 7.33 8.14 -4.80
N HIS A 215 6.07 8.49 -5.03
CA HIS A 215 5.60 9.88 -4.92
C HIS A 215 5.72 10.41 -3.49
N MET A 216 5.55 9.53 -2.51
CA MET A 216 5.91 9.79 -1.12
C MET A 216 6.76 8.62 -0.62
N LEU A 217 7.86 8.91 0.07
CA LEU A 217 8.62 7.87 0.74
C LEU A 217 7.75 7.13 1.78
N PRO A 218 7.89 5.80 1.89
CA PRO A 218 7.28 5.07 2.98
C PRO A 218 7.92 5.46 4.31
N LYS A 219 7.17 5.31 5.40
CA LYS A 219 7.68 5.63 6.75
C LYS A 219 8.60 4.55 7.30
N VAL A 220 8.41 3.32 6.83
CA VAL A 220 9.15 2.15 7.30
C VAL A 220 9.99 1.61 6.13
N PRO A 221 11.31 1.41 6.31
CA PRO A 221 12.20 0.92 5.25
C PRO A 221 11.77 -0.40 4.60
N LYS A 222 11.16 -1.32 5.37
CA LYS A 222 10.63 -2.58 4.83
C LYS A 222 9.59 -2.36 3.72
N GLU A 223 8.74 -1.34 3.86
CA GLU A 223 7.76 -1.01 2.83
C GLU A 223 8.44 -0.52 1.56
N TYR A 224 9.57 0.18 1.67
CA TYR A 224 10.35 0.60 0.51
C TYR A 224 10.82 -0.61 -0.30
N ILE A 225 11.39 -1.62 0.37
CA ILE A 225 11.83 -2.87 -0.27
C ILE A 225 10.66 -3.54 -1.01
N HIS A 226 9.48 -3.63 -0.39
CA HIS A 226 8.30 -4.21 -1.04
C HIS A 226 7.80 -3.42 -2.26
N ARG A 227 7.94 -2.09 -2.24
CA ARG A 227 7.56 -1.22 -3.35
C ARG A 227 8.53 -1.39 -4.52
N VAL A 228 9.84 -1.27 -4.27
CA VAL A 228 10.85 -1.36 -5.34
C VAL A 228 11.02 -2.78 -5.87
N GLY A 229 10.74 -3.80 -5.06
CA GLY A 229 10.63 -5.20 -5.49
C GLY A 229 9.48 -5.49 -6.45
N ARG A 230 8.75 -4.48 -6.96
CA ARG A 230 7.77 -4.61 -8.06
C ARG A 230 8.42 -4.47 -9.44
N THR A 231 9.64 -3.94 -9.50
CA THR A 231 10.47 -3.96 -10.71
C THR A 231 11.65 -4.92 -10.52
N ALA A 232 12.55 -4.99 -11.50
CA ALA A 232 13.78 -5.78 -11.47
C ALA A 232 13.61 -7.26 -11.06
N ARG A 233 12.50 -7.90 -11.44
CA ARG A 233 12.25 -9.32 -11.12
C ARG A 233 12.80 -10.24 -12.21
N ALA A 234 13.24 -11.43 -11.79
CA ALA A 234 13.71 -12.50 -12.67
C ALA A 234 14.86 -12.07 -13.61
N GLY A 235 15.87 -11.38 -13.06
CA GLY A 235 17.08 -10.96 -13.77
C GLY A 235 16.90 -9.84 -14.79
N ARG A 236 15.72 -9.19 -14.83
CA ARG A 236 15.50 -8.00 -15.65
C ARG A 236 16.02 -6.76 -14.93
N LEU A 237 16.53 -5.80 -15.70
CA LEU A 237 16.80 -4.45 -15.20
C LEU A 237 15.49 -3.76 -14.80
N GLY A 238 15.54 -2.98 -13.74
CA GLY A 238 14.41 -2.21 -13.26
C GLY A 238 14.85 -0.88 -12.68
N LYS A 239 13.95 0.11 -12.70
CA LYS A 239 14.22 1.44 -12.16
C LYS A 239 13.27 1.81 -11.04
N ALA A 240 13.79 2.39 -9.98
CA ALA A 240 13.02 2.96 -8.88
C ALA A 240 13.43 4.41 -8.65
N ILE A 241 12.45 5.33 -8.69
CA ILE A 241 12.67 6.76 -8.47
C ILE A 241 11.86 7.20 -7.25
N SER A 242 12.50 7.84 -6.29
CA SER A 242 11.82 8.38 -5.11
C SER A 242 11.80 9.90 -5.12
N LEU A 243 10.62 10.51 -5.03
CA LEU A 243 10.51 11.96 -4.85
C LEU A 243 10.74 12.31 -3.38
N VAL A 244 11.77 13.11 -3.14
CA VAL A 244 12.25 13.46 -1.80
C VAL A 244 12.14 14.96 -1.63
N THR A 245 11.58 15.40 -0.51
CA THR A 245 11.65 16.81 -0.10
C THR A 245 12.67 17.01 1.00
N PRO A 246 13.08 18.25 1.31
CA PRO A 246 13.98 18.52 2.43
C PRO A 246 13.49 17.94 3.78
N TYR A 247 12.18 17.76 3.95
CA TYR A 247 11.59 17.15 5.14
C TYR A 247 11.75 15.63 5.22
N ASP A 248 12.03 14.99 4.09
CA ASP A 248 12.10 13.53 3.97
C ASP A 248 13.53 12.99 4.12
N ILE A 249 14.55 13.86 4.32
CA ILE A 249 15.97 13.47 4.38
C ILE A 249 16.22 12.38 5.44
N LYS A 250 15.62 12.51 6.63
CA LYS A 250 15.75 11.49 7.69
C LYS A 250 15.11 10.16 7.30
N LEU A 251 14.00 10.19 6.55
CA LEU A 251 13.36 8.97 6.05
C LEU A 251 14.23 8.30 4.99
N LEU A 252 14.80 9.09 4.08
CA LEU A 252 15.73 8.60 3.07
C LEU A 252 16.95 7.94 3.73
N GLN A 253 17.60 8.61 4.68
CA GLN A 253 18.75 8.06 5.41
C GLN A 253 18.41 6.73 6.09
N ASN A 254 17.28 6.65 6.79
CA ASN A 254 16.83 5.41 7.42
C ASN A 254 16.58 4.29 6.39
N ILE A 255 16.08 4.62 5.19
CA ILE A 255 15.94 3.65 4.10
C ILE A 255 17.31 3.19 3.62
N GLU A 256 18.22 4.12 3.31
CA GLU A 256 19.58 3.83 2.84
C GLU A 256 20.38 2.97 3.82
N ASP A 257 20.27 3.28 5.11
CA ASP A 257 20.95 2.56 6.19
C ASP A 257 20.40 1.12 6.32
N HIS A 258 19.11 0.92 6.04
CA HIS A 258 18.49 -0.40 6.10
C HIS A 258 18.74 -1.26 4.85
N ILE A 259 18.81 -0.65 3.66
CA ILE A 259 19.09 -1.38 2.41
C ILE A 259 20.59 -1.49 2.12
N HIS A 260 21.42 -0.81 2.90
CA HIS A 260 22.87 -0.69 2.74
C HIS A 260 23.31 -0.13 1.37
N VAL A 261 22.50 0.75 0.78
CA VAL A 261 22.74 1.39 -0.53
C VAL A 261 22.41 2.88 -0.44
N LYS A 262 23.31 3.72 -0.95
CA LYS A 262 23.07 5.15 -1.14
C LYS A 262 22.38 5.39 -2.48
N LEU A 263 21.22 6.04 -2.46
CA LEU A 263 20.48 6.33 -3.69
C LEU A 263 21.20 7.43 -4.48
N LYS A 264 21.21 7.30 -5.80
CA LYS A 264 21.80 8.33 -6.68
C LYS A 264 20.81 9.47 -6.90
N GLU A 265 21.28 10.70 -6.83
CA GLU A 265 20.45 11.85 -7.19
C GLU A 265 20.22 11.88 -8.71
N MET A 266 18.96 11.89 -9.12
CA MET A 266 18.53 12.24 -10.47
C MET A 266 18.14 13.71 -10.49
N LYS A 267 18.76 14.49 -11.37
CA LYS A 267 18.33 15.85 -11.68
C LYS A 267 17.18 15.81 -12.67
N VAL A 268 16.15 16.59 -12.37
CA VAL A 268 15.02 16.87 -13.26
C VAL A 268 15.13 18.33 -13.68
N ASP A 269 14.76 18.66 -14.92
CA ASP A 269 14.86 20.03 -15.43
C ASP A 269 13.81 20.94 -14.77
N ASP A 270 14.27 21.82 -13.87
CA ASP A 270 13.44 22.79 -13.17
C ASP A 270 12.70 23.74 -14.12
N ALA A 271 13.26 24.03 -15.31
CA ALA A 271 12.60 24.87 -16.30
C ALA A 271 11.38 24.17 -16.91
N GLU A 272 11.47 22.88 -17.20
CA GLU A 272 10.33 22.08 -17.67
C GLU A 272 9.27 21.92 -16.58
N VAL A 273 9.69 21.73 -15.32
CA VAL A 273 8.79 21.71 -14.16
C VAL A 273 8.06 23.05 -14.03
N GLY A 274 8.77 24.17 -14.18
CA GLY A 274 8.19 25.52 -14.13
C GLY A 274 7.10 25.76 -15.16
N LYS A 275 7.27 25.24 -16.39
CA LYS A 275 6.28 25.35 -17.48
C LYS A 275 4.96 24.66 -17.15
N ILE A 276 5.02 23.51 -16.47
CA ILE A 276 3.82 22.71 -16.15
C ILE A 276 3.24 23.00 -14.77
N PHE A 277 4.00 23.66 -13.88
CA PHE A 277 3.62 23.84 -12.48
C PHE A 277 2.23 24.45 -12.30
N ALA A 278 1.91 25.51 -13.04
CA ALA A 278 0.62 26.19 -12.95
C ALA A 278 -0.53 25.26 -13.36
N GLN A 279 -0.37 24.55 -14.49
CA GLN A 279 -1.35 23.60 -14.99
C GLN A 279 -1.57 22.45 -14.00
N VAL A 280 -0.49 21.84 -13.50
CA VAL A 280 -0.57 20.73 -12.54
C VAL A 280 -1.26 21.18 -11.24
N SER A 281 -0.92 22.36 -10.74
CA SER A 281 -1.49 22.90 -9.50
C SER A 281 -2.98 23.21 -9.62
N LEU A 282 -3.40 23.80 -10.75
CA LEU A 282 -4.81 24.04 -11.05
C LEU A 282 -5.59 22.72 -11.13
N THR A 283 -5.12 21.80 -11.97
CA THR A 283 -5.72 20.47 -12.19
C THR A 283 -5.86 19.69 -10.88
N LYS A 284 -4.82 19.72 -10.04
CA LYS A 284 -4.86 19.11 -8.71
C LYS A 284 -5.91 19.75 -7.81
N SER A 285 -6.04 21.07 -7.86
CA SER A 285 -7.02 21.81 -7.06
C SER A 285 -8.45 21.49 -7.48
N GLU A 286 -8.71 21.39 -8.80
CA GLU A 286 -9.98 20.90 -9.34
C GLU A 286 -10.26 19.46 -8.94
N SER A 287 -9.27 18.57 -9.05
CA SER A 287 -9.37 17.17 -8.62
C SER A 287 -9.71 17.06 -7.13
N HIS A 288 -9.18 17.95 -6.29
CA HIS A 288 -9.51 18.04 -4.87
C HIS A 288 -10.98 18.43 -4.65
N LEU A 289 -11.48 19.44 -5.35
CA LEU A 289 -12.87 19.89 -5.25
C LEU A 289 -13.83 18.80 -5.70
N ARG A 290 -13.60 18.22 -6.88
CA ARG A 290 -14.40 17.11 -7.41
C ARG A 290 -14.43 15.93 -6.44
N LEU A 291 -13.29 15.58 -5.83
CA LEU A 291 -13.25 14.48 -4.87
C LEU A 291 -13.99 14.81 -3.56
N ASP A 292 -13.95 16.06 -3.11
CA ASP A 292 -14.66 16.50 -1.90
C ASP A 292 -16.19 16.61 -2.12
N GLU A 293 -16.64 16.76 -3.38
CA GLU A 293 -18.06 16.66 -3.77
C GLU A 293 -18.57 15.21 -3.80
N THR A 294 -17.68 14.22 -3.87
CA THR A 294 -18.07 12.81 -3.81
C THR A 294 -18.14 12.29 -2.37
N ASP A 295 -18.94 11.25 -2.16
CA ASP A 295 -19.02 10.47 -0.91
C ASP A 295 -17.77 9.60 -0.65
N PHE A 296 -16.57 10.11 -0.94
CA PHE A 296 -15.30 9.36 -0.92
C PHE A 296 -15.01 8.66 0.42
N TYR A 297 -15.46 9.25 1.53
CA TYR A 297 -15.25 8.73 2.88
C TYR A 297 -16.40 7.87 3.41
N GLU A 298 -17.50 7.74 2.68
CA GLU A 298 -18.72 7.03 3.12
C GLU A 298 -18.40 5.60 3.57
N LYS A 299 -17.64 4.86 2.76
CA LYS A 299 -17.20 3.50 3.12
C LYS A 299 -16.45 3.45 4.46
N SER A 300 -15.61 4.44 4.73
CA SER A 300 -14.88 4.50 6.00
C SER A 300 -15.78 4.91 7.17
N LEU A 301 -16.77 5.76 6.94
CA LEU A 301 -17.77 6.14 7.95
C LEU A 301 -18.65 4.93 8.29
N ILE A 302 -19.14 4.19 7.29
CA ILE A 302 -19.89 2.95 7.47
C ILE A 302 -19.09 1.94 8.31
N ASN A 303 -17.81 1.74 7.99
CA ASN A 303 -16.96 0.81 8.75
C ASN A 303 -16.73 1.27 10.20
N LYS A 304 -16.59 2.58 10.43
CA LYS A 304 -16.49 3.13 11.80
C LYS A 304 -17.79 2.97 12.58
N ARG A 305 -18.92 3.30 11.98
CA ARG A 305 -20.25 3.10 12.58
C ARG A 305 -20.46 1.65 12.99
N LYS A 306 -20.18 0.69 12.11
CA LYS A 306 -20.23 -0.75 12.44
C LYS A 306 -19.34 -1.11 13.62
N LYS A 307 -18.14 -0.54 13.69
CA LYS A 307 -17.21 -0.77 14.78
C LYS A 307 -17.74 -0.21 16.11
N TRP A 308 -18.29 1.01 16.11
CA TRP A 308 -18.91 1.62 17.29
C TRP A 308 -20.08 0.80 17.82
N ILE A 309 -20.95 0.30 16.93
CA ILE A 309 -22.04 -0.61 17.31
C ILE A 309 -21.49 -1.87 18.00
N LEU A 310 -20.43 -2.46 17.45
CA LEU A 310 -19.80 -3.65 18.04
C LEU A 310 -19.15 -3.38 19.41
N GLU A 311 -18.66 -2.16 19.61
CA GLU A 311 -18.10 -1.67 20.88
C GLU A 311 -19.18 -1.20 21.86
N GLY A 312 -20.47 -1.27 21.50
CA GLY A 312 -21.60 -0.83 22.32
C GLY A 312 -21.76 0.69 22.41
N LEU A 313 -21.13 1.44 21.50
CA LEU A 313 -21.19 2.90 21.43
C LEU A 313 -22.31 3.35 20.48
N ASP A 314 -22.94 4.48 20.81
CA ASP A 314 -23.93 5.12 19.93
C ASP A 314 -23.23 5.69 18.68
N PRO A 315 -23.60 5.26 17.46
CA PRO A 315 -22.91 5.67 16.24
C PRO A 315 -23.15 7.13 15.87
N ASP A 316 -24.28 7.69 16.26
CA ASP A 316 -24.67 9.05 15.92
C ASP A 316 -23.95 10.05 16.84
N GLU A 317 -23.86 9.74 18.14
CA GLU A 317 -23.05 10.54 19.08
C GLU A 317 -21.56 10.54 18.71
N GLU A 318 -20.99 9.38 18.38
CA GLU A 318 -19.57 9.27 18.02
C GLU A 318 -19.26 9.96 16.68
N GLU A 319 -20.21 9.94 15.76
CA GLU A 319 -20.09 10.66 14.50
C GLU A 319 -20.13 12.18 14.71
N GLU A 320 -21.03 12.69 15.56
CA GLU A 320 -21.05 14.11 15.95
C GLU A 320 -19.75 14.55 16.64
N LYS A 321 -19.20 13.71 17.53
CA LYS A 321 -17.89 13.93 18.15
C LYS A 321 -16.79 14.00 17.08
N LEU A 322 -16.80 13.10 16.10
CA LEU A 322 -15.83 13.10 15.00
C LEU A 322 -15.91 14.38 14.15
N PHE A 323 -17.12 14.79 13.77
CA PHE A 323 -17.34 15.99 12.95
C PHE A 323 -17.01 17.28 13.71
N SER A 324 -17.37 17.37 15.00
CA SER A 324 -17.04 18.52 15.84
C SER A 324 -15.54 18.64 16.08
N HIS A 325 -14.81 17.52 16.24
CA HIS A 325 -13.36 17.50 16.34
C HIS A 325 -12.68 17.96 15.04
N ASN A 326 -13.20 17.54 13.89
CA ASN A 326 -12.72 17.99 12.58
C ASN A 326 -12.97 19.48 12.32
N LYS A 327 -14.12 20.02 12.77
CA LYS A 327 -14.38 21.47 12.71
C LYS A 327 -13.42 22.25 13.61
N LYS A 328 -13.15 21.78 14.84
CA LYS A 328 -12.19 22.38 15.77
C LYS A 328 -10.74 22.31 15.26
N SER A 329 -10.34 21.24 14.58
CA SER A 329 -8.99 21.11 14.01
C SER A 329 -8.79 22.00 12.78
N LYS A 330 -9.82 22.13 11.93
CA LYS A 330 -9.82 23.07 10.79
C LYS A 330 -9.80 24.53 11.26
N SER A 331 -10.53 24.90 12.31
CA SER A 331 -10.50 26.27 12.85
C SER A 331 -9.16 26.61 13.51
N LYS A 332 -8.54 25.67 14.25
CA LYS A 332 -7.18 25.84 14.80
C LYS A 332 -6.13 26.01 13.71
N LYS A 333 -6.18 25.22 12.61
CA LYS A 333 -5.27 25.36 11.46
C LYS A 333 -5.44 26.69 10.70
N ARG A 334 -6.67 27.22 10.63
CA ARG A 334 -6.92 28.55 10.05
C ARG A 334 -6.35 29.67 10.93
N LYS A 335 -6.53 29.58 12.26
CA LYS A 335 -5.98 30.56 13.21
C LYS A 335 -4.45 30.57 13.26
N THR A 336 -3.78 29.43 13.13
CA THR A 336 -2.29 29.36 13.10
C THR A 336 -1.70 29.93 11.82
N LYS A 337 -2.42 29.85 10.69
CA LYS A 337 -2.00 30.49 9.44
C LYS A 337 -2.13 32.02 9.49
N SER A 338 -3.14 32.56 10.19
CA SER A 338 -3.36 34.00 10.31
C SER A 338 -2.52 34.69 11.39
N THR A 339 -1.64 33.95 12.09
CA THR A 339 -0.69 34.53 13.08
C THR A 339 0.76 34.48 12.59
N GLN A 340 0.99 34.01 11.36
CA GLN A 340 2.31 33.94 10.71
C GLN A 340 2.41 34.85 9.47
N GLU A 341 1.36 35.62 9.18
CA GLU A 341 1.39 36.87 8.40
C GLU A 341 1.44 38.03 9.39
#